data_AF-A0A3M2G093-F1
#
_entry.id   AF-A0A3M2G093-F1
#
_cell.length_a   1.000
_cell.length_b   1.000
_cell.length_c   1.000
_cell.angle_alpha   90.00
_cell.angle_beta   90.00
_cell.angle_gamma   90.00
#
_symmetry.space_group_name_H-M   'P 1'
#
loop_
_entity.id
_entity.type
_entity.pdbx_description
1 polymer ?
#
loop_
_entity_poly.entity_id
_entity_poly.type
_entity_poly.pdbx_seq_one_letter_code
_entity_poly.pdbx_strand_id
1 'polypeptide(L)'
;MPVGTSGAVSAAGTAAALLGAGVIAGAAWMVVPGSLVPEVEPAWIALAVVAGGSGGALVDSLLGATVQARYREAATGRETERAVSEGRPNDLLRGRRWMTNDRVNLLATAAGAVLALACAAPVLFGS
;
A
#
# COMPACT_ATOMS: atom_id res chain seq x y z
N MET A 1 27.19 4.95 0.85
CA MET A 1 26.22 4.86 -0.26
C MET A 1 25.02 5.74 0.10
N PRO A 2 24.56 6.68 -0.74
CA PRO A 2 23.42 7.52 -0.39
C PRO A 2 22.12 6.71 -0.43
N VAL A 3 21.23 7.05 0.50
CA VAL A 3 19.89 6.51 0.73
C VAL A 3 19.06 6.51 -0.56
N GLY A 4 18.49 5.37 -0.94
CA GLY A 4 17.58 5.31 -2.10
C GLY A 4 17.66 4.06 -2.99
N THR A 5 18.11 2.91 -2.50
CA THR A 5 17.88 1.66 -3.23
C THR A 5 16.42 1.24 -3.00
N SER A 6 15.59 1.50 -4.01
CA SER A 6 14.22 1.01 -4.16
C SER A 6 14.14 -0.49 -3.85
N GLY A 7 13.50 -0.85 -2.73
CA GLY A 7 13.18 -2.25 -2.40
C GLY A 7 13.08 -2.59 -0.92
N ALA A 8 13.63 -1.79 0.00
CA ALA A 8 13.47 -2.07 1.43
C ALA A 8 12.36 -1.19 2.00
N VAL A 9 11.31 -1.83 2.52
CA VAL A 9 10.46 -1.29 3.58
C VAL A 9 11.34 -0.46 4.53
N SER A 10 11.31 0.87 4.40
CA SER A 10 12.16 1.71 5.24
C SER A 10 11.51 1.82 6.60
N ALA A 11 12.30 1.74 7.67
CA ALA A 11 11.77 1.89 9.03
C ALA A 11 11.01 3.22 9.17
N ALA A 12 11.51 4.29 8.54
CA ALA A 12 10.86 5.60 8.49
C ALA A 12 9.53 5.57 7.70
N GLY A 13 9.48 4.94 6.53
CA GLY A 13 8.26 4.82 5.73
C GLY A 13 7.19 3.96 6.41
N THR A 14 7.61 2.89 7.10
CA THR A 14 6.74 2.02 7.90
C THR A 14 6.19 2.77 9.11
N ALA A 15 7.04 3.51 9.82
CA ALA A 15 6.63 4.35 10.93
C ALA A 15 5.66 5.46 10.47
N ALA A 16 5.93 6.11 9.34
CA ALA A 16 5.05 7.13 8.78
C ALA A 16 3.68 6.54 8.36
N ALA A 17 3.67 5.34 7.77
CA ALA A 17 2.43 4.64 7.42
C ALA A 17 1.62 4.24 8.67
N LEU A 18 2.27 3.71 9.71
CA LEU A 18 1.63 3.37 10.98
C LEU A 18 1.08 4.60 11.71
N LEU A 19 1.84 5.70 11.75
CA LEU A 19 1.40 6.96 12.33
C LEU A 19 0.21 7.54 11.55
N GLY A 20 0.27 7.54 10.21
CA GLY A 20 -0.83 7.97 9.36
C GLY A 20 -2.09 7.14 9.57
N ALA A 21 -1.96 5.81 9.60
CA ALA A 21 -3.08 4.90 9.89
C ALA A 21 -3.65 5.14 11.31
N GLY A 22 -2.79 5.34 12.31
CA GLY A 22 -3.20 5.65 13.68
C GLY A 22 -3.95 6.98 13.80
N VAL A 23 -3.52 8.02 13.07
CA VAL A 23 -4.22 9.31 13.01
C VAL A 23 -5.60 9.15 12.36
N ILE A 24 -5.70 8.40 11.25
CA ILE A 24 -6.98 8.14 10.58
C ILE A 24 -7.93 7.35 11.50
N ALA A 25 -7.43 6.30 12.15
CA ALA A 25 -8.21 5.50 13.09
C ALA A 25 -8.67 6.33 14.31
N GLY A 26 -7.78 7.15 14.87
CA GLY A 26 -8.09 8.04 15.98
C GLY A 26 -9.11 9.12 15.59
N ALA A 27 -8.98 9.71 14.41
CA ALA A 27 -9.95 10.67 13.90
C ALA A 27 -11.33 10.02 13.69
N ALA A 28 -11.37 8.81 13.11
CA ALA A 28 -12.61 8.04 12.98
C ALA A 28 -13.25 7.75 14.33
N TRP A 29 -12.45 7.36 15.33
CA TRP A 29 -12.91 7.14 16.71
C TRP A 29 -13.55 8.39 17.34
N MET A 30 -13.06 9.58 17.02
CA MET A 30 -13.60 10.83 17.55
C MET A 30 -14.94 11.25 16.91
N VAL A 31 -15.18 10.88 15.66
CA VAL A 31 -16.36 11.34 14.90
C VAL A 31 -17.45 10.29 14.76
N VAL A 32 -17.11 9.00 14.88
CA VAL A 32 -18.08 7.91 14.83
C VAL A 32 -18.67 7.73 16.23
N PRO A 33 -19.99 7.96 16.42
CA PRO A 33 -20.64 7.70 17.70
C PRO A 33 -20.37 6.27 18.17
N GLY A 34 -20.02 6.09 19.44
CA GLY A 34 -19.73 4.76 20.00
C GLY A 34 -20.88 3.76 19.86
N SER A 35 -22.13 4.24 19.77
CA SER A 35 -23.31 3.42 19.49
C SER A 35 -23.35 2.83 18.08
N LEU A 36 -22.53 3.33 17.16
CA LEU A 36 -22.35 2.81 15.79
C LEU A 36 -21.11 1.94 15.65
N VAL A 37 -20.31 1.78 16.71
CA VAL A 37 -19.14 0.90 16.73
C VAL A 37 -19.60 -0.44 17.30
N PRO A 38 -19.66 -1.51 16.49
CA PRO A 38 -20.01 -2.83 16.99
C PRO A 38 -18.98 -3.27 18.03
N GLU A 39 -19.41 -4.05 19.04
CA GLU A 39 -18.47 -4.78 19.88
C GLU A 39 -17.79 -5.86 19.03
N VAL A 40 -16.62 -5.52 18.49
CA VAL A 40 -15.83 -6.44 17.67
C VAL A 40 -14.84 -7.17 18.58
N GLU A 41 -14.97 -8.50 18.67
CA GLU A 41 -13.99 -9.32 19.38
C GLU A 41 -12.57 -9.06 18.83
N PRO A 42 -11.56 -8.90 19.71
CA PRO A 42 -10.19 -8.60 19.29
C PRO A 42 -9.62 -9.57 18.23
N ALA A 43 -10.08 -10.82 18.25
CA ALA A 43 -9.70 -11.84 17.26
C ALA A 43 -10.10 -11.46 15.83
N TRP A 44 -11.27 -10.84 15.62
CA TRP A 44 -11.73 -10.41 14.30
C TRP A 44 -10.97 -9.19 13.80
N ILE A 45 -10.62 -8.26 14.70
CA ILE A 45 -9.74 -7.13 14.38
C ILE A 45 -8.37 -7.66 13.95
N ALA A 46 -7.79 -8.58 14.72
CA ALA A 46 -6.50 -9.20 14.40
C ALA A 46 -6.55 -9.92 13.05
N LEU A 47 -7.61 -10.69 12.78
CA LEU A 47 -7.80 -11.36 11.50
C LEU A 47 -7.89 -10.37 10.34
N ALA A 48 -8.68 -9.30 10.48
CA ALA A 48 -8.84 -8.28 9.44
C ALA A 48 -7.51 -7.55 9.15
N VAL A 49 -6.74 -7.21 10.19
CA VAL A 49 -5.43 -6.56 10.05
C VAL A 49 -4.44 -7.49 9.34
N VAL A 50 -4.35 -8.77 9.75
CA VAL A 50 -3.45 -9.73 9.13
C VAL A 50 -3.85 -10.02 7.69
N ALA A 51 -5.14 -10.32 7.44
CA ALA A 51 -5.62 -10.64 6.10
C ALA A 51 -5.49 -9.44 5.14
N GLY A 52 -5.86 -8.24 5.58
CA GLY A 52 -5.74 -7.03 4.79
C GLY A 52 -4.28 -6.62 4.53
N GLY A 53 -3.44 -6.66 5.57
CA GLY A 53 -2.02 -6.32 5.46
C GLY A 53 -1.26 -7.30 4.57
N SER A 54 -1.38 -8.61 4.83
CA SER A 54 -0.73 -9.64 4.01
C SER A 54 -1.29 -9.68 2.59
N GLY A 55 -2.61 -9.58 2.42
CA GLY A 55 -3.25 -9.55 1.11
C GLY A 55 -2.83 -8.34 0.27
N GLY A 56 -2.83 -7.14 0.86
CA GLY A 56 -2.34 -5.93 0.21
C GLY A 56 -0.87 -6.04 -0.20
N ALA A 57 -0.01 -6.56 0.67
CA ALA A 57 1.41 -6.75 0.35
C ALA A 57 1.66 -7.77 -0.78
N LEU A 58 0.86 -8.83 -0.84
CA LEU A 58 0.92 -9.81 -1.93
C LEU A 58 0.49 -9.18 -3.26
N VAL A 59 -0.59 -8.38 -3.25
CA VAL A 59 -1.06 -7.67 -4.45
C VAL A 59 -0.04 -6.63 -4.90
N ASP A 60 0.57 -5.87 -3.98
CA ASP A 60 1.65 -4.93 -4.27
C ASP A 60 2.82 -5.63 -4.97
N SER A 61 3.31 -6.72 -4.38
CA SER A 61 4.42 -7.49 -4.93
C SER A 61 4.11 -8.05 -6.32
N LEU A 62 2.90 -8.57 -6.51
CA LEU A 62 2.46 -9.13 -7.78
C LEU A 62 2.35 -8.04 -8.86
N LEU A 63 1.67 -6.93 -8.57
CA LEU A 63 1.51 -5.82 -9.51
C LEU A 63 2.85 -5.12 -9.80
N GLY A 64 3.67 -4.93 -8.76
CA GLY A 64 5.01 -4.40 -8.82
C GLY A 64 5.93 -5.20 -9.75
N ALA A 65 5.86 -6.52 -9.67
CA ALA A 65 6.68 -7.42 -10.49
C ALA A 65 6.18 -7.55 -11.94
N THR A 66 4.86 -7.47 -12.16
CA THR A 66 4.25 -7.84 -13.45
C THR A 66 3.89 -6.64 -14.33
N VAL A 67 3.34 -5.58 -13.76
CA VAL A 67 2.74 -4.48 -14.54
C VAL A 67 3.33 -3.11 -14.25
N GLN A 68 4.03 -2.92 -13.12
CA GLN A 68 4.66 -1.64 -12.78
C GLN A 68 5.69 -1.21 -13.83
N ALA A 69 5.63 0.07 -14.22
CA ALA A 69 6.61 0.69 -15.09
C ALA A 69 7.99 0.69 -14.44
N ARG A 70 8.98 0.12 -15.14
CA ARG A 70 10.40 0.25 -14.82
C ARG A 70 11.11 0.78 -16.05
N TYR A 71 12.03 1.70 -15.82
CA TYR A 71 12.76 2.44 -16.84
C TYR A 71 14.26 2.23 -16.70
N ARG A 72 15.00 2.39 -17.78
CA ARG A 72 16.44 2.52 -17.79
C ARG A 72 16.80 3.99 -17.77
N GLU A 73 17.53 4.40 -16.74
CA GLU A 73 18.01 5.77 -16.65
C GLU A 73 19.03 6.08 -17.75
N ALA A 74 18.81 7.14 -18.52
CA ALA A 74 19.68 7.49 -19.64
C ALA A 74 21.10 7.89 -19.19
N ALA A 75 21.24 8.50 -18.00
CA ALA A 75 22.52 8.99 -17.49
C ALA A 75 23.42 7.88 -16.92
N THR A 76 22.84 6.89 -16.22
CA THR A 76 23.61 5.86 -15.49
C THR A 76 23.41 4.44 -16.02
N GLY A 77 22.41 4.23 -16.87
CA GLY A 77 22.01 2.91 -17.37
C GLY A 77 21.33 2.02 -16.32
N ARG A 78 21.11 2.51 -15.09
CA ARG A 78 20.48 1.74 -14.00
C ARG A 78 18.97 1.66 -14.15
N GLU A 79 18.36 0.64 -13.53
CA GLU A 79 16.90 0.53 -13.46
C GLU A 79 16.35 1.56 -12.48
N THR A 80 15.26 2.22 -12.85
CA THR A 80 14.57 3.25 -12.06
C THR A 80 13.06 3.17 -12.30
N GLU A 81 12.28 3.75 -11.39
CA GLU A 81 10.82 3.86 -11.53
C GLU A 81 10.41 5.16 -12.23
N ARG A 82 11.35 6.10 -12.37
CA ARG A 82 11.08 7.43 -12.88
C ARG A 82 11.13 7.44 -14.41
N ALA A 83 10.08 7.97 -15.03
CA ALA A 83 10.04 8.18 -16.48
C ALA A 83 11.01 9.27 -16.96
N VAL A 84 11.44 10.17 -16.06
CA VAL A 84 12.39 11.25 -16.33
C VAL A 84 13.38 11.34 -15.17
N SER A 85 14.67 11.36 -15.49
CA SER A 85 15.75 11.63 -14.55
C SER A 85 16.56 12.82 -15.05
N GLU A 86 16.84 13.79 -14.18
CA GLU A 86 17.68 14.97 -14.51
C GLU A 86 17.21 15.71 -15.79
N GLY A 87 15.89 15.77 -16.01
CA GLY A 87 15.30 16.42 -17.18
C GLY A 87 15.38 15.63 -18.48
N ARG A 88 15.92 14.40 -18.49
CA ARG A 88 15.97 13.52 -19.66
C ARG A 88 14.95 12.38 -19.56
N PRO A 89 14.23 12.05 -20.64
CA PRO A 89 13.33 10.91 -20.64
C PRO A 89 14.11 9.60 -20.53
N ASN A 90 13.59 8.68 -19.72
CA ASN A 90 14.15 7.35 -19.52
C ASN A 90 13.41 6.32 -20.40
N ASP A 91 14.13 5.28 -20.82
CA ASP A 91 13.59 4.25 -21.70
C ASP A 91 12.79 3.22 -20.91
N LEU A 92 11.57 2.90 -21.35
CA LEU A 92 10.74 1.89 -20.68
C LEU A 92 11.35 0.50 -20.88
N LEU A 93 11.72 -0.16 -19.78
CA LEU A 93 12.23 -1.53 -19.78
C LEU A 93 11.11 -2.56 -19.73
N ARG A 94 10.13 -2.36 -18.85
CA ARG A 94 9.01 -3.30 -18.62
C ARG A 94 7.81 -2.61 -17.98
N GLY A 95 6.69 -3.34 -17.97
CA GLY A 95 5.42 -2.89 -17.40
C GLY A 95 4.60 -2.03 -18.35
N ARG A 96 3.76 -1.16 -17.79
CA ARG A 96 2.93 -0.21 -18.54
C ARG A 96 3.25 1.20 -18.08
N ARG A 97 3.49 2.14 -19.02
CA ARG A 97 3.86 3.54 -18.71
C ARG A 97 2.92 4.23 -17.72
N TRP A 98 1.63 3.88 -17.77
CA TRP A 98 0.61 4.44 -16.89
C TRP A 98 0.57 3.79 -15.50
N MET A 99 1.21 2.64 -15.29
CA MET A 99 1.23 1.91 -14.02
C MET A 99 2.47 2.33 -13.20
N THR A 100 2.34 3.45 -12.48
CA THR A 100 3.37 3.96 -11.57
C THR A 100 3.34 3.26 -10.22
N ASN A 101 4.37 3.45 -9.39
CA ASN A 101 4.39 2.92 -8.02
C ASN A 101 3.18 3.41 -7.20
N ASP A 102 2.77 4.67 -7.34
CA ASP A 102 1.58 5.19 -6.65
C ASP A 102 0.31 4.42 -7.02
N ARG A 103 0.16 4.01 -8.29
CA ARG A 103 -1.01 3.24 -8.72
C ARG A 103 -0.97 1.80 -8.23
N VAL A 104 0.23 1.20 -8.21
CA VAL A 104 0.44 -0.12 -7.62
C VAL A 104 0.07 -0.09 -6.13
N ASN A 105 0.60 0.88 -5.38
CA ASN A 105 0.29 1.09 -3.97
C ASN A 105 -1.20 1.33 -3.74
N LEU A 106 -1.86 2.13 -4.60
CA LEU A 106 -3.29 2.39 -4.50
C LEU A 106 -4.11 1.11 -4.66
N LEU A 107 -3.82 0.31 -5.70
CA LEU A 107 -4.52 -0.95 -5.96
C LEU A 107 -4.26 -1.99 -4.87
N ALA A 108 -3.03 -2.09 -4.39
CA ALA A 108 -2.65 -2.96 -3.29
C ALA A 108 -3.36 -2.58 -1.98
N THR A 109 -3.40 -1.27 -1.67
CA THR A 109 -4.09 -0.76 -0.48
C THR A 109 -5.59 -1.00 -0.59
N ALA A 110 -6.19 -0.76 -1.76
CA ALA A 110 -7.62 -1.03 -1.97
C ALA A 110 -7.95 -2.52 -1.82
N ALA A 111 -7.12 -3.41 -2.37
CA ALA A 111 -7.29 -4.85 -2.22
C ALA A 111 -7.16 -5.29 -0.74
N GLY A 112 -6.16 -4.76 -0.02
CA GLY A 112 -5.99 -5.01 1.41
C GLY A 112 -7.19 -4.52 2.23
N ALA A 113 -7.71 -3.33 1.93
CA ALA A 113 -8.89 -2.78 2.59
C ALA A 113 -10.15 -3.64 2.34
N VAL A 114 -10.37 -4.11 1.10
CA VAL A 114 -11.47 -5.01 0.77
C VAL A 114 -11.36 -6.33 1.53
N LEU A 115 -10.15 -6.91 1.62
CA LEU A 115 -9.93 -8.14 2.37
C LEU A 115 -10.16 -7.96 3.87
N ALA A 116 -9.65 -6.87 4.45
CA ALA A 116 -9.90 -6.53 5.86
C ALA A 116 -11.41 -6.38 6.13
N LEU A 117 -12.13 -5.66 5.27
CA LEU A 117 -13.58 -5.49 5.38
C LEU A 117 -14.32 -6.82 5.24
N ALA A 118 -13.92 -7.68 4.29
CA ALA A 118 -14.53 -8.99 4.11
C ALA A 118 -14.36 -9.90 5.35
N CYS A 119 -13.20 -9.84 6.01
CA CYS A 119 -12.97 -10.56 7.26
C CYS A 119 -13.75 -9.97 8.45
N ALA A 120 -13.98 -8.66 8.46
CA ALA A 120 -14.74 -7.99 9.52
C ALA A 120 -16.26 -7.99 9.28
N ALA A 121 -16.72 -8.19 8.04
CA ALA A 121 -18.12 -8.11 7.64
C ALA A 121 -19.09 -8.99 8.46
N PRO A 122 -18.74 -10.24 8.84
CA PRO A 122 -19.61 -11.06 9.69
C PRO A 122 -19.90 -10.44 11.06
N VAL A 123 -19.00 -9.59 11.56
CA VAL A 123 -19.18 -8.90 12.85
C VAL A 123 -19.89 -7.56 12.67
N LEU A 124 -19.65 -6.88 11.55
CA LEU A 124 -20.23 -5.57 11.26
C LEU A 124 -21.71 -5.66 10.83
N PHE A 125 -22.13 -6.75 10.21
CA PHE A 125 -23.46 -6.91 9.62
C PHE A 125 -24.24 -8.15 10.12
N GLY A 126 -23.65 -8.93 11.04
CA GLY A 126 -24.21 -10.21 11.51
C GLY A 126 -24.99 -10.16 12.82
N SER A 127 -25.26 -8.98 13.38
CA SER A 127 -26.12 -8.76 14.56
C SER A 127 -27.57 -8.53 14.17
#